data_AF-A0A2V6S2J4-F1
#
_entry.id   AF-A0A2V6S2J4-F1
#
_cell.length_a   1.000
_cell.length_b   1.000
_cell.length_c   1.000
_cell.angle_alpha   90.00
_cell.angle_beta   90.00
_cell.angle_gamma   90.00
#
_symmetry.space_group_name_H-M   'P 1'
#
loop_
_entity.id
_entity.type
_entity.pdbx_description
1 polymer ?
#
loop_
_entity_poly.entity_id
_entity_poly.type
_entity_poly.pdbx_seq_one_letter_code
_entity_poly.pdbx_strand_id
1 'polypeptide(L)' 'MPTKRVVTRAFILSALAVALLAGAAGALEVGQKAPDFSLPGPDGKAVKLSELTAKGPVVIYTFIAAFTPT' A
#
# COMPACT_ATOMS: atom_id res chain seq x y z
N MET A 1 40.95 -16.53 8.39
CA MET A 1 39.71 -15.76 8.69
C MET A 1 38.57 -16.12 7.70
N PRO A 2 37.90 -17.29 7.84
CA PRO A 2 36.76 -17.65 6.99
C PRO A 2 35.41 -17.08 7.50
N THR A 3 35.36 -16.64 8.76
CA THR A 3 34.13 -16.32 9.51
C THR A 3 33.34 -15.15 8.92
N LYS A 4 34.02 -14.13 8.37
CA LYS A 4 33.34 -12.96 7.79
C LYS A 4 32.49 -13.31 6.56
N ARG A 5 32.98 -14.20 5.69
CA ARG A 5 32.28 -14.59 4.45
C ARG A 5 31.04 -15.45 4.72
N VAL A 6 31.08 -16.28 5.76
CA VAL A 6 29.95 -17.10 6.18
C VAL A 6 28.84 -16.22 6.77
N VAL A 7 29.20 -15.26 7.62
CA VAL A 7 28.25 -14.32 8.22
C VAL A 7 27.59 -13.44 7.15
N THR A 8 28.36 -12.91 6.19
CA THR A 8 27.79 -12.11 5.09
C THR A 8 26.83 -12.91 4.21
N ARG A 9 27.15 -14.17 3.89
CA ARG A 9 26.26 -15.03 3.09
C ARG A 9 24.98 -15.39 3.83
N ALA A 10 25.07 -15.71 5.12
CA ALA A 10 23.91 -15.97 5.96
C ALA A 10 22.99 -14.74 6.02
N PHE A 11 23.57 -13.54 6.13
CA PHE A 11 22.82 -12.28 6.13
C PHE A 11 22.13 -11.98 4.80
N ILE A 12 22.79 -12.25 3.67
CA ILE A 12 22.19 -12.07 2.34
C ILE A 12 21.05 -13.07 2.13
N LEU A 13 21.22 -14.33 2.54
CA LEU A 13 20.18 -15.34 2.43
C LEU A 13 18.96 -15.02 3.30
N SER A 14 19.18 -14.53 4.52
CA SER A 14 18.08 -14.12 5.39
C SER A 14 17.35 -12.88 4.86
N ALA A 15 18.08 -11.88 4.35
CA ALA A 15 17.47 -10.70 3.73
C ALA A 15 16.65 -11.06 2.48
N LEU A 16 17.15 -11.98 1.65
CA LEU A 16 16.43 -12.45 0.46
C LEU A 16 15.17 -13.24 0.84
N ALA A 17 15.23 -14.07 1.88
CA ALA A 17 14.06 -14.78 2.39
C ALA A 17 12.97 -13.81 2.91
N VAL A 18 13.35 -12.77 3.65
CA VAL A 18 12.40 -11.75 4.13
C VAL A 18 11.77 -10.99 2.95
N ALA A 19 12.54 -10.65 1.92
CA ALA A 19 12.01 -9.98 0.73
C ALA A 19 11.04 -10.86 -0.08
N LEU A 20 11.27 -12.18 -0.14
CA LEU A 20 10.36 -13.13 -0.80
C LEU A 20 9.05 -13.33 -0.04
N LEU A 21 9.04 -13.13 1.28
CA LEU A 21 7.82 -13.17 2.10
C LEU A 21 7.05 -11.84 2.12
N ALA A 22 7.61 -10.75 1.58
CA ALA A 22 6.87 -9.50 1.36
C ALA A 22 5.90 -9.67 0.18
N GLY A 23 4.80 -10.39 0.41
CA GLY A 23 3.76 -10.60 -0.58
C GLY A 23 3.14 -9.28 -1.04
N ALA A 24 2.71 -9.25 -2.30
CA ALA A 24 1.88 -8.17 -2.81
C ALA A 24 0.61 -8.06 -1.95
N ALA A 25 0.22 -6.84 -1.57
CA ALA A 25 -1.05 -6.62 -0.89
C ALA A 25 -2.19 -7.17 -1.78
N GLY A 26 -2.96 -8.11 -1.25
CA GLY A 26 -4.08 -8.70 -1.97
C GLY A 26 -5.13 -7.65 -2.33
N ALA A 27 -5.87 -7.90 -3.42
CA ALA A 27 -7.00 -7.07 -3.78
C ALA A 27 -8.05 -7.08 -2.64
N LEU A 28 -8.72 -5.94 -2.46
CA LEU A 28 -9.79 -5.83 -1.47
C LEU A 28 -11.03 -6.59 -1.96
N GLU A 29 -11.59 -7.45 -1.12
CA GLU A 29 -12.80 -8.22 -1.42
C GLU A 29 -14.06 -7.59 -0.83
N VAL A 30 -15.23 -7.96 -1.35
CA VAL A 30 -16.53 -7.50 -0.81
C VAL A 30 -16.68 -7.92 0.65
N GLY A 31 -17.12 -6.99 1.49
CA GLY A 31 -17.27 -7.20 2.94
C GLY A 31 -16.00 -6.94 3.75
N GLN A 32 -14.83 -6.82 3.11
CA GLN A 32 -13.63 -6.36 3.80
C GLN A 32 -13.74 -4.87 4.10
N LYS A 33 -13.22 -4.47 5.27
CA LYS A 33 -13.17 -3.04 5.62
C LYS A 33 -12.19 -2.33 4.69
N ALA A 34 -12.66 -1.27 4.03
CA ALA A 34 -11.82 -0.39 3.23
C ALA A 34 -10.64 0.17 4.08
N PRO A 35 -9.40 0.08 3.57
CA PRO A 35 -8.23 0.70 4.20
C PRO A 35 -8.41 2.21 4.32
N ASP A 36 -8.01 2.76 5.46
CA ASP A 36 -8.04 4.20 5.66
C ASP A 36 -6.90 4.87 4.88
N PHE A 37 -7.17 6.05 4.31
CA PHE A 37 -6.19 6.84 3.57
C PHE A 37 -6.49 8.32 3.74
N SER A 38 -5.45 9.14 3.49
CA SER A 38 -5.54 10.59 3.45
C SER A 38 -4.86 11.08 2.17
N LEU A 39 -5.61 11.78 1.32
CA LEU A 39 -5.13 12.29 0.03
C LEU A 39 -5.43 13.79 -0.08
N PRO A 40 -4.61 14.56 -0.83
CA PRO A 40 -4.96 15.93 -1.14
C PRO A 40 -6.19 15.97 -2.04
N GLY A 41 -7.17 16.78 -1.67
CA GLY A 41 -8.32 17.12 -2.51
C GLY A 41 -7.95 18.13 -3.60
N PRO A 42 -8.91 18.51 -4.46
CA PRO A 42 -8.69 19.48 -5.54
C PRO A 42 -8.25 20.87 -5.05
N ASP A 43 -8.57 21.23 -3.82
CA ASP A 43 -8.16 22.47 -3.16
C ASP A 43 -6.82 22.35 -2.39
N GLY A 44 -6.15 21.20 -2.51
CA GLY A 44 -4.91 20.87 -1.81
C GLY A 44 -5.08 20.48 -0.34
N LYS A 45 -6.31 20.51 0.22
CA LYS A 45 -6.54 20.11 1.61
C LYS A 45 -6.61 18.60 1.74
N ALA A 46 -6.14 18.09 2.87
CA ALA A 46 -6.22 16.66 3.15
C ALA A 46 -7.69 16.22 3.31
N VAL A 47 -8.05 15.14 2.61
CA VAL A 47 -9.34 14.45 2.73
C VAL A 47 -9.07 13.04 3.22
N LYS A 48 -9.71 12.65 4.32
CA LYS A 48 -9.54 11.35 4.96
C LYS A 48 -10.78 10.48 4.84
N LEU A 49 -10.60 9.21 4.44
CA LEU A 49 -11.72 8.29 4.25
C LEU A 49 -12.53 8.08 5.53
N SER A 50 -11.86 7.95 6.68
CA SER A 50 -12.53 7.79 7.98
C SER A 50 -13.50 8.93 8.30
N GLU A 51 -13.18 10.16 7.92
CA GLU A 51 -14.03 11.33 8.18
C GLU A 51 -15.25 11.38 7.27
N LEU A 52 -15.12 10.94 6.02
CA LEU A 52 -16.24 10.85 5.09
C LEU A 52 -17.20 9.72 5.48
N THR A 53 -16.66 8.55 5.80
CA THR A 53 -17.46 7.39 6.22
C THR A 53 -18.18 7.60 7.55
N ALA A 54 -17.64 8.44 8.44
CA ALA A 54 -18.34 8.86 9.66
C ALA A 54 -19.59 9.71 9.39
N LYS A 55 -19.68 10.35 8.22
CA LYS A 55 -20.83 11.18 7.81
C LYS A 55 -21.86 10.40 7.00
N GLY A 56 -21.50 9.23 6.46
CA GLY A 56 -22.41 8.42 5.66
C GLY A 56 -21.68 7.48 4.68
N PRO A 57 -22.42 6.76 3.83
CA PRO A 57 -21.85 5.89 2.81
C PRO A 57 -21.03 6.69 1.77
N VAL A 58 -19.95 6.08 1.28
CA VAL A 58 -19.01 6.70 0.34
C VAL A 58 -18.85 5.81 -0.89
N VAL A 59 -18.91 6.41 -2.08
CA VAL A 59 -18.57 5.75 -3.35
C VAL A 59 -17.20 6.23 -3.78
N ILE A 60 -16.30 5.31 -4.08
CA ILE A 60 -14.96 5.59 -4.60
C ILE A 60 -14.89 5.10 -6.04
N TYR A 61 -14.45 5.98 -6.93
CA TYR A 61 -14.11 5.64 -8.31
C TYR A 61 -12.71 6.19 -8.61
N THR A 62 -11.98 5.50 -9.47
CA THR A 62 -10.62 5.89 -9.88
C THR A 62 -10.53 5.92 -11.39
N PHE A 63 -9.55 6.64 -11.91
CA PHE A 63 -9.21 6.72 -13.32
C PHE A 63 -7.67 6.72 -13.45
N ILE A 64 -7.15 6.36 -14.62
CA ILE A 64 -5.71 6.13 -14.80
C ILE A 64 -4.91 7.44 -14.71
N ALA A 65 -5.34 8.47 -15.43
CA ALA A 65 -4.64 9.75 -15.48
C ALA A 65 -5.58 10.90 -15.86
N ALA A 66 -5.27 12.10 -15.38
CA ALA A 66 -6.03 13.29 -15.74
C ALA A 66 -5.77 13.65 -17.20
N PHE A 67 -6.80 14.17 -17.89
CA PHE A 67 -6.72 14.63 -19.28
C PHE A 67 -6.36 13.56 -20.31
N THR A 68 -6.60 12.28 -20.02
CA THR A 68 -6.46 11.18 -20.99
C THR A 68 -7.83 10.72 -21.53
N PRO A 69 -7.96 10.41 -22.84
CA PRO A 69 -9.15 9.77 -23.39
C PRO A 69 -9.43 8.41 -22.73
N THR A 70 -10.69 8.01 -22.77
CA THR A 70 -11.18 6.70 -22.31
C THR A 70 -11.10 5.65 -23.40
#